data_AF-A0A1Z5JJV4-F1
#
_entry.id   AF-A0A1Z5JJV4-F1
#
_cell.length_a   1.000
_cell.length_b   1.000
_cell.length_c   1.000
_cell.angle_alpha   90.00
_cell.angle_beta   90.00
_cell.angle_gamma   90.00
#
_symmetry.space_group_name_H-M   'P 1'
#
loop_
_entity.id
_entity.type
_entity.pdbx_description
1 polymer ?
#
loop_
_entity_poly.entity_id
_entity_poly.type
_entity_poly.pdbx_seq_one_letter_code
_entity_poly.pdbx_strand_id
1 'polypeptide(L)'
;MVATRRSRRTSSADLRSLPPRKRRSLASATGRPLAAKKLFAADPDTESKELFSLFNEDDELVLAKMVARPSKRNRSPYVADIALIDSGRVAIAHVPNLDMGGKCIPGCTLLVKAATDKKGNKIGADAVSPKYGTPKCEFHAQLLLVDESNLHPKLYPPTWVGAHPNLGERIAECWIRNNVLGPVESVKRQVTIGNMRSDFEITHKDGSKRLVEVKQVVDTDYYVEAPPSDTMKCRFLSSRVPYRRTAIFPWGNSKQKGPDGEAVVSARAINHVRELTRLVEERQYKATVLFVVVRGDAEAFRPNADSCPSFAKYLRLAEQAGVQVLAKRVMWGEKDHELGSCFDDPSELPIEWPDVV
;
A
#
# COMPACT_ATOMS: atom_id res chain seq x y z
N MET A 1 4.91 72.16 17.01
CA MET A 1 3.81 72.87 16.32
C MET A 1 2.65 71.90 16.16
N VAL A 2 1.55 72.16 16.86
CA VAL A 2 0.34 71.34 16.92
C VAL A 2 -0.55 71.69 15.72
N ALA A 3 -1.09 70.68 15.03
CA ALA A 3 -2.30 70.85 14.21
C ALA A 3 -3.08 69.53 14.15
N THR A 4 -4.13 69.46 14.95
CA THR A 4 -5.19 68.46 14.96
C THR A 4 -6.10 68.63 13.75
N ARG A 5 -6.59 67.52 13.14
CA ARG A 5 -7.83 67.55 12.35
C ARG A 5 -8.70 66.34 12.58
N ARG A 6 -9.99 66.66 12.73
CA ARG A 6 -11.07 65.91 13.36
C ARG A 6 -11.62 64.77 12.50
N SER A 7 -12.04 63.74 13.22
CA SER A 7 -13.04 62.72 12.85
C SER A 7 -14.37 63.34 12.41
N ARG A 8 -14.99 62.75 11.38
CA ARG A 8 -16.44 62.86 11.12
C ARG A 8 -17.05 61.46 11.01
N ARG A 9 -17.94 61.17 11.95
CA ARG A 9 -18.99 60.15 11.86
C ARG A 9 -20.00 60.58 10.80
N THR A 10 -20.51 59.63 10.03
CA THR A 10 -21.80 59.77 9.33
C THR A 10 -22.71 58.61 9.73
N SER A 11 -23.92 58.98 10.09
CA SER A 11 -24.97 58.20 10.73
C SER A 11 -25.73 57.30 9.75
N SER A 12 -26.31 56.26 10.34
CA SER A 12 -27.39 55.43 9.82
C SER A 12 -28.68 56.21 9.56
N ALA A 13 -29.26 56.01 8.38
CA ALA A 13 -30.70 55.77 8.12
C ALA A 13 -30.97 55.98 6.63
N ASP A 14 -31.29 54.92 5.88
CA ASP A 14 -32.68 54.68 5.48
C ASP A 14 -32.80 53.34 4.72
N LEU A 15 -33.61 52.45 5.28
CA LEU A 15 -34.18 51.29 4.60
C LEU A 15 -35.43 51.75 3.86
N ARG A 16 -35.57 51.42 2.56
CA ARG A 16 -36.78 50.77 2.02
C ARG A 16 -36.64 50.38 0.54
N SER A 17 -37.23 49.22 0.26
CA SER A 17 -37.66 48.63 -1.02
C SER A 17 -36.62 48.23 -2.07
N LEU A 18 -36.14 46.99 -1.97
CA LEU A 18 -35.86 46.15 -3.15
C LEU A 18 -36.59 44.79 -2.98
N PRO A 19 -37.18 44.24 -4.05
CA PRO A 19 -38.15 43.14 -3.97
C PRO A 19 -37.49 41.78 -3.65
N PRO A 20 -38.26 40.81 -3.10
CA PRO A 20 -37.71 39.51 -2.69
C PRO A 20 -37.32 38.68 -3.92
N ARG A 21 -36.03 38.30 -4.01
CA ARG A 21 -35.58 37.31 -4.99
C ARG A 21 -36.21 35.95 -4.66
N LYS A 22 -37.06 35.46 -5.57
CA LYS A 22 -37.63 34.11 -5.55
C LYS A 22 -36.50 33.07 -5.42
N ARG A 23 -36.53 32.28 -4.35
CA ARG A 23 -35.76 31.03 -4.25
C ARG A 23 -36.29 30.08 -5.33
N ARG A 24 -35.47 29.78 -6.33
CA ARG A 24 -35.70 28.63 -7.23
C ARG A 24 -35.30 27.37 -6.47
N SER A 25 -36.26 26.49 -6.23
CA SER A 25 -35.99 25.09 -5.91
C SER A 25 -35.35 24.45 -7.15
N LEU A 26 -34.20 23.81 -6.97
CA LEU A 26 -33.65 22.90 -7.97
C LEU A 26 -34.07 21.49 -7.55
N ALA A 27 -35.05 20.99 -8.28
CA ALA A 27 -35.48 19.61 -8.25
C ALA A 27 -34.33 18.67 -8.64
N SER A 28 -34.41 17.45 -8.11
CA SER A 28 -33.52 16.32 -8.36
C SER A 28 -33.32 16.03 -9.84
N ALA A 29 -32.07 16.13 -10.31
CA ALA A 29 -31.64 15.53 -11.55
C ALA A 29 -30.84 14.25 -11.22
N THR A 30 -31.45 13.10 -11.48
CA THR A 30 -30.77 11.80 -11.49
C THR A 30 -29.80 11.77 -12.67
N GLY A 31 -28.53 12.13 -12.42
CA GLY A 31 -27.45 12.08 -13.39
C GLY A 31 -26.51 10.91 -13.09
N ARG A 32 -26.15 10.13 -14.12
CA ARG A 32 -25.11 9.09 -14.06
C ARG A 32 -23.76 9.68 -13.61
N PRO A 33 -22.92 8.91 -12.89
CA PRO A 33 -21.67 9.40 -12.34
C PRO A 33 -20.69 9.85 -13.44
N LEU A 34 -20.00 10.95 -13.16
CA LEU A 34 -19.08 11.62 -14.07
C LEU A 34 -17.78 10.79 -14.21
N ALA A 35 -17.46 10.36 -15.43
CA ALA A 35 -16.27 9.56 -15.73
C ALA A 35 -14.97 10.36 -15.53
N ALA A 36 -13.97 9.72 -14.92
CA ALA A 36 -12.64 10.25 -14.62
C ALA A 36 -11.78 10.41 -15.89
N LYS A 37 -12.14 11.36 -16.77
CA LYS A 37 -11.33 11.72 -17.93
C LYS A 37 -10.58 13.03 -17.68
N LYS A 38 -9.26 12.94 -17.85
CA LYS A 38 -8.20 13.97 -17.86
C LYS A 38 -7.49 14.20 -16.53
N LEU A 39 -6.30 13.59 -16.41
CA LEU A 39 -5.04 14.14 -15.87
C LEU A 39 -3.93 13.09 -16.03
N PHE A 40 -2.74 13.43 -16.58
CA PHE A 40 -1.43 12.68 -16.62
C PHE A 40 -1.02 11.82 -17.85
N ALA A 41 -0.37 12.39 -18.85
CA ALA A 41 0.21 11.58 -19.93
C ALA A 41 1.28 10.59 -19.41
N ALA A 42 1.21 9.32 -19.83
CA ALA A 42 2.25 8.30 -19.62
C ALA A 42 2.75 7.79 -20.98
N ASP A 43 4.01 7.37 -20.99
CA ASP A 43 4.81 6.95 -22.14
C ASP A 43 4.33 5.59 -22.70
N PRO A 44 4.09 5.43 -24.01
CA PRO A 44 3.59 4.19 -24.60
C PRO A 44 4.74 3.41 -25.24
N ASP A 45 5.32 2.41 -24.58
CA ASP A 45 5.96 1.27 -25.27
C ASP A 45 6.44 0.20 -24.29
N THR A 46 5.49 -0.58 -23.81
CA THR A 46 5.60 -2.03 -23.54
C THR A 46 4.16 -2.45 -23.24
N GLU A 47 3.57 -3.37 -24.01
CA GLU A 47 2.28 -3.97 -23.62
C GLU A 47 2.51 -4.76 -22.32
N SER A 48 2.39 -4.06 -21.19
CA SER A 48 2.54 -4.65 -19.87
C SER A 48 1.40 -5.64 -19.68
N LYS A 49 1.73 -6.91 -19.44
CA LYS A 49 0.73 -7.97 -19.26
C LYS A 49 -0.10 -7.69 -18.01
N GLU A 50 -1.42 -7.55 -18.16
CA GLU A 50 -2.32 -7.45 -17.02
C GLU A 50 -2.29 -8.75 -16.20
N LEU A 51 -1.98 -8.64 -14.91
CA LEU A 51 -2.02 -9.76 -13.96
C LEU A 51 -3.44 -9.98 -13.46
N PHE A 52 -4.15 -8.89 -13.15
CA PHE A 52 -5.55 -8.89 -12.75
C PHE A 52 -6.10 -7.46 -12.63
N SER A 53 -7.43 -7.31 -12.69
CA SER A 53 -8.10 -6.10 -12.24
C SER A 53 -8.64 -6.20 -10.81
N LEU A 54 -8.61 -5.06 -10.11
CA LEU A 54 -9.44 -4.86 -8.92
C LEU A 54 -10.88 -4.55 -9.29
N PHE A 55 -11.16 -4.02 -10.47
CA PHE A 55 -12.53 -3.81 -10.92
C PHE A 55 -13.21 -5.16 -11.21
N ASN A 56 -14.48 -5.28 -10.83
CA ASN A 56 -15.39 -6.33 -11.26
C ASN A 56 -16.80 -5.71 -11.38
N GLU A 57 -17.62 -6.19 -12.32
CA GLU A 57 -18.97 -5.63 -12.58
C GLU A 57 -19.86 -5.63 -11.33
N ASP A 58 -19.71 -6.62 -10.46
CA ASP A 58 -20.47 -6.75 -9.20
C ASP A 58 -19.83 -6.03 -7.98
N ASP A 59 -18.57 -5.64 -8.10
CA ASP A 59 -17.75 -5.09 -7.00
C ASP A 59 -16.96 -3.85 -7.47
N GLU A 60 -17.70 -2.73 -7.50
CA GLU A 60 -17.20 -1.43 -7.94
C GLU A 60 -16.06 -0.93 -7.05
N LEU A 61 -15.02 -0.41 -7.72
CA LEU A 61 -13.89 0.25 -7.09
C LEU A 61 -14.25 1.73 -6.86
N VAL A 62 -14.22 2.17 -5.60
CA VAL A 62 -14.67 3.51 -5.21
C VAL A 62 -13.48 4.37 -4.82
N LEU A 63 -13.43 5.59 -5.34
CA LEU A 63 -12.45 6.60 -4.91
C LEU A 63 -12.90 7.27 -3.61
N ALA A 64 -11.97 7.42 -2.67
CA ALA A 64 -12.20 8.10 -1.41
C ALA A 64 -10.99 8.93 -0.98
N LYS A 65 -11.21 9.89 -0.07
CA LYS A 65 -10.15 10.60 0.65
C LYS A 65 -10.10 10.19 2.11
N MET A 66 -8.91 10.01 2.65
CA MET A 66 -8.76 9.77 4.09
C MET A 66 -9.18 11.00 4.89
N VAL A 67 -10.00 10.82 5.92
CA VAL A 67 -10.41 11.88 6.83
C VAL A 67 -9.64 11.77 8.15
N ALA A 68 -9.62 10.57 8.74
CA ALA A 68 -8.93 10.33 10.01
C ALA A 68 -8.54 8.86 10.17
N ARG A 69 -7.33 8.62 10.67
CA ARG A 69 -6.84 7.31 11.11
C ARG A 69 -6.14 7.45 12.47
N PRO A 70 -6.51 6.67 13.51
CA PRO A 70 -7.70 5.82 13.58
C PRO A 70 -9.01 6.58 13.33
N SER A 71 -10.08 5.88 12.95
CA SER A 71 -11.42 6.48 12.83
C SER A 71 -11.87 7.06 14.16
N LYS A 72 -12.60 8.19 14.10
CA LYS A 72 -13.23 8.83 15.26
C LYS A 72 -14.32 7.95 15.88
N ARG A 73 -14.97 7.11 15.08
CA ARG A 73 -16.09 6.23 15.49
C ARG A 73 -15.64 4.78 15.74
N ASN A 74 -14.47 4.39 15.25
CA ASN A 74 -13.85 3.09 15.53
C ASN A 74 -12.33 3.28 15.69
N ARG A 75 -11.86 3.31 16.95
CA ARG A 75 -10.47 3.67 17.30
C ARG A 75 -9.43 2.57 17.07
N SER A 76 -9.80 1.48 16.39
CA SER A 76 -8.83 0.47 15.98
C SER A 76 -7.77 1.10 15.06
N PRO A 77 -6.48 0.76 15.22
CA PRO A 77 -5.42 1.26 14.31
C PRO A 77 -5.59 0.77 12.88
N TYR A 78 -6.48 -0.19 12.62
CA TYR A 78 -6.76 -0.72 11.29
C TYR A 78 -8.00 -0.10 10.65
N VAL A 79 -8.56 0.96 11.23
CA VAL A 79 -9.81 1.55 10.76
C VAL A 79 -9.65 3.05 10.56
N ALA A 80 -10.20 3.56 9.47
CA ALA A 80 -10.16 4.97 9.10
C ALA A 80 -11.56 5.49 8.75
N ASP A 81 -11.79 6.78 9.01
CA ASP A 81 -12.87 7.53 8.38
C ASP A 81 -12.41 7.94 6.98
N ILE A 82 -13.25 7.71 5.97
CA ILE A 82 -12.99 8.10 4.57
C ILE A 82 -14.16 8.89 4.02
N ALA A 83 -13.91 9.90 3.19
CA ALA A 83 -14.93 10.62 2.45
C ALA A 83 -14.97 10.11 1.01
N LEU A 84 -16.10 9.56 0.58
CA LEU A 84 -16.28 9.09 -0.80
C LEU A 84 -16.26 10.30 -1.75
N ILE A 85 -15.51 10.21 -2.85
CA ILE A 85 -15.30 11.36 -3.75
C ILE A 85 -16.60 11.76 -4.46
N ASP A 86 -17.45 10.79 -4.80
CA ASP A 86 -18.68 10.98 -5.57
C ASP A 86 -19.78 11.75 -4.81
N SER A 87 -19.90 11.46 -3.52
CA SER A 87 -21.03 11.86 -2.67
C SER A 87 -20.61 12.75 -1.51
N GLY A 88 -19.32 12.80 -1.19
CA GLY A 88 -18.80 13.46 0.01
C GLY A 88 -19.17 12.75 1.32
N ARG A 89 -19.85 11.60 1.26
CA ARG A 89 -20.29 10.85 2.44
C ARG A 89 -19.09 10.30 3.20
N VAL A 90 -19.10 10.47 4.52
CA VAL A 90 -18.08 9.86 5.39
C VAL A 90 -18.47 8.43 5.74
N ALA A 91 -17.68 7.48 5.26
CA ALA A 91 -17.81 6.05 5.50
C ALA A 91 -16.68 5.52 6.40
N ILE A 92 -16.81 4.26 6.84
CA ILE A 92 -15.78 3.56 7.61
C ILE A 92 -15.05 2.57 6.71
N ALA A 93 -13.72 2.65 6.67
CA ALA A 93 -12.88 1.74 5.90
C ALA A 93 -11.88 0.99 6.77
N HIS A 94 -11.68 -0.28 6.45
CA HIS A 94 -10.55 -1.06 6.94
C HIS A 94 -9.30 -0.68 6.16
N VAL A 95 -8.22 -0.38 6.87
CA VAL A 95 -6.88 -0.06 6.36
C VAL A 95 -5.88 -1.08 6.93
N PRO A 96 -5.82 -2.30 6.35
CA PRO A 96 -5.14 -3.43 6.97
C PRO A 96 -3.61 -3.34 6.97
N ASN A 97 -3.00 -2.61 6.03
CA ASN A 97 -1.54 -2.40 5.99
C ASN A 97 -1.05 -1.32 6.99
N LEU A 98 -1.67 -1.28 8.18
CA LEU A 98 -1.40 -0.31 9.23
C LEU A 98 -1.43 1.13 8.68
N ASP A 99 -0.35 1.88 8.90
CA ASP A 99 -0.17 3.29 8.54
C ASP A 99 0.59 3.46 7.22
N MET A 100 0.96 2.34 6.56
CA MET A 100 1.82 2.30 5.38
C MET A 100 3.04 3.23 5.52
N GLY A 101 3.84 3.01 6.56
CA GLY A 101 5.01 3.84 6.85
C GLY A 101 4.76 5.31 7.19
N GLY A 102 3.51 5.68 7.54
CA GLY A 102 3.11 7.06 7.81
C GLY A 102 2.43 7.75 6.62
N LYS A 103 2.05 6.99 5.58
CA LYS A 103 1.41 7.51 4.36
C LYS A 103 -0.12 7.61 4.47
N CYS A 104 -0.73 6.97 5.48
CA CYS A 104 -2.16 7.10 5.77
C CYS A 104 -2.50 8.43 6.48
N ILE A 105 -2.30 9.55 5.78
CA ILE A 105 -2.53 10.92 6.29
C ILE A 105 -3.87 11.50 5.82
N PRO A 106 -4.48 12.45 6.56
CA PRO A 106 -5.68 13.14 6.09
C PRO A 106 -5.49 13.77 4.71
N GLY A 107 -6.48 13.58 3.83
CA GLY A 107 -6.50 14.09 2.47
C GLY A 107 -5.92 13.17 1.40
N CYS A 108 -5.18 12.11 1.77
CA CYS A 108 -4.65 11.15 0.79
C CYS A 108 -5.79 10.42 0.08
N THR A 109 -5.58 10.07 -1.19
CA THR A 109 -6.59 9.41 -2.03
C THR A 109 -6.45 7.89 -1.94
N LEU A 110 -7.58 7.18 -1.86
CA LEU A 110 -7.65 5.73 -1.80
C LEU A 110 -8.56 5.19 -2.89
N LEU A 111 -8.26 3.98 -3.33
CA LEU A 111 -9.21 3.10 -3.99
C LEU A 111 -9.67 2.04 -3.00
N VAL A 112 -10.98 1.92 -2.85
CA VAL A 112 -11.60 1.03 -1.86
C VAL A 112 -12.64 0.12 -2.51
N LYS A 113 -12.83 -1.06 -1.93
CA LYS A 113 -13.90 -2.00 -2.32
C LYS A 113 -14.93 -2.12 -1.22
N ALA A 114 -16.18 -2.40 -1.57
CA ALA A 114 -17.20 -2.69 -0.57
C ALA A 114 -16.80 -3.92 0.26
N ALA A 115 -16.92 -3.81 1.58
CA ALA A 115 -16.79 -4.95 2.46
C ALA A 115 -18.05 -5.82 2.36
N THR A 116 -17.88 -7.13 2.44
CA THR A 116 -19.00 -8.09 2.42
C THR A 116 -19.05 -8.92 3.70
N ASP A 117 -20.25 -9.36 4.07
CA ASP A 117 -20.42 -10.38 5.10
C ASP A 117 -20.04 -11.78 4.57
N LYS A 118 -20.16 -12.80 5.43
CA LYS A 118 -19.86 -14.20 5.06
C LYS A 118 -20.78 -14.78 3.98
N LYS A 119 -21.93 -14.15 3.71
CA LYS A 119 -22.89 -14.53 2.68
C LYS A 119 -22.69 -13.74 1.39
N GLY A 120 -21.72 -12.83 1.34
CA GLY A 120 -21.44 -11.97 0.18
C GLY A 120 -22.27 -10.67 0.14
N ASN A 121 -23.08 -10.37 1.15
CA ASN A 121 -23.85 -9.12 1.17
C ASN A 121 -22.97 -7.94 1.57
N LYS A 122 -23.12 -6.80 0.88
CA LYS A 122 -22.40 -5.56 1.21
C LYS A 122 -22.73 -5.09 2.63
N ILE A 123 -21.71 -4.67 3.38
CA ILE A 123 -21.87 -4.11 4.72
C ILE A 123 -22.40 -2.68 4.60
N GLY A 124 -23.60 -2.43 5.13
CA GLY A 124 -24.24 -1.11 5.10
C GLY A 124 -23.68 -0.11 6.11
N ALA A 125 -23.99 1.17 5.90
CA ALA A 125 -23.51 2.30 6.71
C ALA A 125 -23.87 2.25 8.20
N ASP A 126 -25.00 1.63 8.53
CA ASP A 126 -25.49 1.50 9.91
C ASP A 126 -25.05 0.20 10.59
N ALA A 127 -24.23 -0.62 9.91
CA ALA A 127 -23.80 -1.90 10.45
C ALA A 127 -22.83 -1.72 11.62
N VAL A 128 -23.16 -2.33 12.76
CA VAL A 128 -22.35 -2.28 13.99
C VAL A 128 -21.81 -3.66 14.38
N SER A 129 -20.63 -3.70 14.99
CA SER A 129 -20.05 -4.90 15.58
C SER A 129 -20.87 -5.30 16.81
N PRO A 130 -21.50 -6.49 16.84
CA PRO A 130 -22.23 -6.93 18.04
C PRO A 130 -21.31 -7.05 19.26
N LYS A 131 -20.03 -7.37 19.04
CA LYS A 131 -19.04 -7.56 20.11
C LYS A 131 -18.58 -6.24 20.73
N TYR A 132 -18.47 -5.18 19.94
CA TYR A 132 -17.80 -3.93 20.36
C TYR A 132 -18.72 -2.71 20.34
N GLY A 133 -19.93 -2.80 19.77
CA GLY A 133 -20.85 -1.67 19.60
C GLY A 133 -20.35 -0.58 18.64
N THR A 134 -19.21 -0.77 17.98
CA THR A 134 -18.63 0.19 17.04
C THR A 134 -19.09 -0.08 15.60
N PRO A 135 -19.12 0.94 14.72
CA PRO A 135 -19.36 0.73 13.30
C PRO A 135 -18.42 -0.31 12.67
N LYS A 136 -18.98 -1.15 11.80
CA LYS A 136 -18.23 -2.04 10.92
C LYS A 136 -17.63 -1.24 9.77
N CYS A 137 -16.62 -1.79 9.14
CA CYS A 137 -16.09 -1.22 7.91
C CYS A 137 -17.04 -1.52 6.76
N GLU A 138 -17.51 -0.48 6.08
CA GLU A 138 -18.26 -0.56 4.83
C GLU A 138 -17.33 -0.86 3.66
N PHE A 139 -16.05 -0.53 3.80
CA PHE A 139 -15.07 -0.63 2.73
C PHE A 139 -13.74 -1.26 3.20
N HIS A 140 -12.98 -1.82 2.26
CA HIS A 140 -11.61 -2.24 2.43
C HIS A 140 -10.70 -1.45 1.48
N ALA A 141 -9.70 -0.74 2.03
CA ALA A 141 -8.69 -0.08 1.23
C ALA A 141 -7.92 -1.09 0.38
N GLN A 142 -7.84 -0.83 -0.92
CA GLN A 142 -7.09 -1.64 -1.88
C GLN A 142 -5.79 -0.94 -2.25
N LEU A 143 -5.87 0.32 -2.70
CA LEU A 143 -4.71 1.13 -3.08
C LEU A 143 -4.74 2.48 -2.36
N LEU A 144 -3.56 3.03 -2.13
CA LEU A 144 -3.32 4.36 -1.60
C LEU A 144 -2.49 5.14 -2.62
N LEU A 145 -2.95 6.33 -3.02
CA LEU A 145 -2.15 7.24 -3.83
C LEU A 145 -1.16 7.96 -2.92
N VAL A 146 0.12 7.69 -3.13
CA VAL A 146 1.22 8.34 -2.43
C VAL A 146 1.78 9.41 -3.35
N ASP A 147 1.54 10.67 -3.01
CA ASP A 147 2.08 11.82 -3.72
C ASP A 147 3.08 12.54 -2.81
N GLU A 148 4.36 12.36 -3.13
CA GLU A 148 5.50 12.98 -2.44
C GLU A 148 6.27 13.91 -3.39
N SER A 149 5.63 14.30 -4.51
CA SER A 149 6.24 15.12 -5.56
C SER A 149 6.63 16.51 -5.08
N ASN A 150 6.03 16.97 -3.98
CA ASN A 150 6.39 18.20 -3.29
C ASN A 150 7.79 18.16 -2.65
N LEU A 151 8.33 16.97 -2.36
CA LEU A 151 9.71 16.81 -1.88
C LEU A 151 10.69 16.91 -3.06
N HIS A 152 10.41 16.16 -4.14
CA HIS A 152 11.13 16.26 -5.40
C HIS A 152 10.35 15.55 -6.53
N PRO A 153 9.83 16.27 -7.54
CA PRO A 153 8.85 15.71 -8.49
C PRO A 153 9.42 14.61 -9.40
N LYS A 154 10.73 14.62 -9.66
CA LYS A 154 11.38 13.58 -10.49
C LYS A 154 11.81 12.35 -9.69
N LEU A 155 12.09 12.51 -8.39
CA LEU A 155 12.59 11.39 -7.56
C LEU A 155 11.43 10.67 -6.89
N TYR A 156 10.35 11.39 -6.60
CA TYR A 156 9.17 10.87 -5.91
C TYR A 156 7.90 11.23 -6.68
N PRO A 157 7.73 10.70 -7.92
CA PRO A 157 6.48 10.90 -8.64
C PRO A 157 5.30 10.31 -7.85
N PRO A 158 4.08 10.82 -8.05
CA PRO A 158 2.89 10.19 -7.50
C PRO A 158 2.81 8.72 -7.95
N THR A 159 2.43 7.82 -7.04
CA THR A 159 2.31 6.38 -7.33
C THR A 159 1.16 5.77 -6.54
N TRP A 160 0.47 4.81 -7.13
CA TRP A 160 -0.40 3.92 -6.37
C TRP A 160 0.42 2.88 -5.62
N VAL A 161 0.06 2.65 -4.36
CA VAL A 161 0.69 1.67 -3.48
C VAL A 161 -0.36 0.69 -2.94
N GLY A 162 -0.03 -0.60 -2.91
CA GLY A 162 -0.88 -1.64 -2.35
C GLY A 162 -1.20 -1.44 -0.86
N ALA A 163 -2.47 -1.19 -0.54
CA ALA A 163 -2.96 -0.94 0.81
C ALA A 163 -3.59 -2.17 1.49
N HIS A 164 -3.72 -3.28 0.75
CA HIS A 164 -4.26 -4.54 1.27
C HIS A 164 -3.22 -5.68 1.27
N PRO A 165 -3.04 -6.44 2.38
CA PRO A 165 -2.02 -7.49 2.49
C PRO A 165 -2.18 -8.61 1.46
N ASN A 166 -3.43 -8.97 1.16
CA ASN A 166 -3.76 -9.99 0.14
C ASN A 166 -3.24 -9.64 -1.27
N LEU A 167 -2.94 -8.37 -1.58
CA LEU A 167 -2.42 -8.03 -2.92
C LEU A 167 -1.05 -8.67 -3.17
N GLY A 168 -0.18 -8.74 -2.16
CA GLY A 168 1.12 -9.39 -2.29
C GLY A 168 0.97 -10.87 -2.68
N GLU A 169 0.13 -11.62 -1.96
CA GLU A 169 -0.16 -13.04 -2.27
C GLU A 169 -0.82 -13.21 -3.64
N ARG A 170 -1.81 -12.36 -3.99
CA ARG A 170 -2.50 -12.44 -5.29
C ARG A 170 -1.55 -12.21 -6.46
N ILE A 171 -0.66 -11.21 -6.36
CA ILE A 171 0.36 -10.92 -7.37
C ILE A 171 1.34 -12.09 -7.49
N ALA A 172 1.84 -12.60 -6.35
CA ALA A 172 2.73 -13.75 -6.33
C ALA A 172 2.08 -14.99 -6.97
N GLU A 173 0.81 -15.26 -6.69
CA GLU A 173 0.08 -16.37 -7.32
C GLU A 173 0.00 -16.20 -8.85
N CYS A 174 -0.26 -14.99 -9.36
CA CYS A 174 -0.22 -14.72 -10.80
C CYS A 174 1.16 -15.01 -11.40
N TRP A 175 2.24 -14.56 -10.77
CA TRP A 175 3.61 -14.85 -11.23
C TRP A 175 3.96 -16.33 -11.20
N ILE A 176 3.58 -17.03 -10.13
CA ILE A 176 3.76 -18.49 -10.01
C ILE A 176 3.04 -19.21 -11.16
N ARG A 177 1.76 -18.89 -11.39
CA ARG A 177 0.96 -19.51 -12.48
C ARG A 177 1.49 -19.16 -13.87
N ASN A 178 2.15 -18.02 -14.02
CA ASN A 178 2.83 -17.61 -15.24
C ASN A 178 4.27 -18.16 -15.36
N ASN A 179 4.65 -19.13 -14.54
CA ASN A 179 5.96 -19.80 -14.55
C ASN A 179 7.17 -18.88 -14.28
N VAL A 180 6.98 -17.74 -13.62
CA VAL A 180 8.09 -16.84 -13.23
C VAL A 180 9.11 -17.58 -12.33
N LEU A 181 8.65 -18.51 -11.50
CA LEU A 181 9.51 -19.34 -10.66
C LEU A 181 9.84 -20.72 -11.28
N GLY A 182 9.67 -20.84 -12.60
CA GLY A 182 9.86 -22.08 -13.37
C GLY A 182 8.54 -22.83 -13.63
N PRO A 183 8.58 -23.89 -14.47
CA PRO A 183 7.39 -24.63 -14.88
C PRO A 183 6.64 -25.25 -13.70
N VAL A 184 5.37 -24.90 -13.57
CA VAL A 184 4.50 -25.35 -12.47
C VAL A 184 3.66 -26.55 -12.89
N GLU A 185 3.61 -27.56 -12.03
CA GLU A 185 2.65 -28.68 -12.10
C GLU A 185 1.44 -28.40 -11.20
N SER A 186 1.68 -28.02 -9.94
CA SER A 186 0.62 -27.64 -9.00
C SER A 186 1.09 -26.63 -7.96
N VAL A 187 0.13 -25.90 -7.37
CA VAL A 187 0.37 -24.90 -6.32
C VAL A 187 -0.59 -25.15 -5.16
N LYS A 188 -0.05 -25.18 -3.94
CA LYS A 188 -0.84 -25.15 -2.70
C LYS A 188 -0.61 -23.82 -1.99
N ARG A 189 -1.66 -23.32 -1.33
CA ARG A 189 -1.62 -22.08 -0.53
C ARG A 189 -1.51 -22.40 0.96
N GLN A 190 -0.84 -21.54 1.71
CA GLN A 190 -0.83 -21.52 3.18
C GLN A 190 -0.42 -22.89 3.79
N VAL A 191 0.71 -23.43 3.33
CA VAL A 191 1.22 -24.75 3.73
C VAL A 191 2.01 -24.64 5.04
N THR A 192 1.64 -25.46 6.03
CA THR A 192 2.34 -25.53 7.32
C THR A 192 3.49 -26.53 7.24
N ILE A 193 4.71 -26.09 7.58
CA ILE A 193 5.91 -26.91 7.72
C ILE A 193 6.52 -26.60 9.08
N GLY A 194 6.55 -27.59 9.98
CA GLY A 194 7.01 -27.39 11.35
C GLY A 194 6.24 -26.28 12.06
N ASN A 195 6.94 -25.22 12.47
CA ASN A 195 6.37 -24.04 13.14
C ASN A 195 6.10 -22.85 12.20
N MET A 196 6.38 -23.00 10.90
CA MET A 196 6.17 -21.99 9.87
C MET A 196 4.93 -22.32 9.03
N ARG A 197 4.26 -21.28 8.53
CA ARG A 197 3.29 -21.40 7.45
C ARG A 197 3.78 -20.60 6.25
N SER A 198 4.21 -21.31 5.21
CA SER A 198 4.62 -20.76 3.91
C SER A 198 3.39 -20.33 3.13
N ASP A 199 3.47 -19.21 2.40
CA ASP A 199 2.34 -18.70 1.61
C ASP A 199 2.00 -19.63 0.45
N PHE A 200 3.02 -20.22 -0.19
CA PHE A 200 2.84 -21.23 -1.24
C PHE A 200 3.82 -22.39 -1.12
N GLU A 201 3.39 -23.56 -1.62
CA GLU A 201 4.23 -24.69 -2.05
C GLU A 201 3.96 -24.94 -3.53
N ILE A 202 5.00 -24.89 -4.35
CA ILE A 202 4.97 -25.21 -5.77
C ILE A 202 5.52 -26.64 -5.94
N THR A 203 4.81 -27.47 -6.68
CA THR A 203 5.38 -28.69 -7.27
C THR A 203 5.70 -28.38 -8.73
N HIS A 204 6.97 -28.53 -9.11
CA HIS A 204 7.44 -28.33 -10.48
C HIS A 204 7.25 -29.58 -11.33
N LYS A 205 7.31 -29.42 -12.66
CA LYS A 205 7.18 -30.52 -13.62
C LYS A 205 8.29 -31.59 -13.49
N ASP A 206 9.44 -31.22 -12.94
CA ASP A 206 10.54 -32.15 -12.64
C ASP A 206 10.35 -32.91 -11.32
N GLY A 207 9.20 -32.73 -10.65
CA GLY A 207 8.90 -33.31 -9.34
C GLY A 207 9.50 -32.56 -8.15
N SER A 208 10.37 -31.57 -8.38
CA SER A 208 10.95 -30.79 -7.28
C SER A 208 9.91 -29.87 -6.64
N LYS A 209 10.07 -29.65 -5.32
CA LYS A 209 9.18 -28.78 -4.55
C LYS A 209 9.88 -27.49 -4.15
N ARG A 210 9.15 -26.39 -4.22
CA ARG A 210 9.61 -25.06 -3.82
C ARG A 210 8.64 -24.40 -2.86
N LEU A 211 9.11 -24.01 -1.69
CA LEU A 211 8.36 -23.13 -0.78
C LEU A 211 8.55 -21.68 -1.19
N VAL A 212 7.47 -20.90 -1.18
CA VAL A 212 7.51 -19.47 -1.47
C VAL A 212 6.91 -18.69 -0.31
N GLU A 213 7.74 -17.87 0.33
CA GLU A 213 7.35 -16.91 1.35
C GLU A 213 7.23 -15.53 0.70
N VAL A 214 6.05 -14.92 0.79
CA VAL A 214 5.75 -13.64 0.16
C VAL A 214 5.87 -12.51 1.15
N LYS A 215 6.66 -11.49 0.81
CA LYS A 215 6.77 -10.25 1.56
C LYS A 215 6.24 -9.11 0.72
N GLN A 216 5.09 -8.56 1.11
CA GLN A 216 4.59 -7.34 0.50
C GLN A 216 5.48 -6.16 0.92
N VAL A 217 5.95 -5.39 -0.06
CA VAL A 217 6.79 -4.21 0.14
C VAL A 217 6.05 -2.98 -0.37
N VAL A 218 5.89 -2.00 0.52
CA VAL A 218 5.08 -0.79 0.27
C VAL A 218 5.84 0.52 0.54
N ASP A 219 7.00 0.42 1.19
CA ASP A 219 7.83 1.56 1.57
C ASP A 219 9.13 1.61 0.78
N THR A 220 9.73 2.80 0.69
CA THR A 220 11.00 3.08 0.04
C THR A 220 11.91 3.91 0.95
N ASP A 221 13.17 4.03 0.56
CA ASP A 221 14.03 5.10 1.05
C ASP A 221 13.78 6.43 0.32
N TYR A 222 14.55 7.44 0.73
CA TYR A 222 14.55 8.82 0.23
C TYR A 222 16.00 9.27 0.05
N TYR A 223 16.24 10.14 -0.93
CA TYR A 223 17.53 10.78 -1.14
C TYR A 223 17.83 11.78 0.00
N VAL A 224 19.09 11.78 0.46
CA VAL A 224 19.55 12.68 1.55
C VAL A 224 19.36 14.17 1.24
N GLU A 225 19.38 14.58 -0.04
CA GLU A 225 19.20 15.98 -0.44
C GLU A 225 17.72 16.37 -0.67
N ALA A 226 16.81 15.40 -0.68
CA ALA A 226 15.37 15.62 -0.73
C ALA A 226 14.63 14.74 0.30
N PRO A 227 14.92 14.90 1.60
CA PRO A 227 14.36 14.04 2.64
C PRO A 227 12.91 14.46 2.98
N PRO A 228 12.08 13.53 3.47
CA PRO A 228 10.81 13.88 4.08
C PRO A 228 11.03 14.54 5.45
N SER A 229 9.94 15.06 6.04
CA SER A 229 9.93 15.58 7.41
C SER A 229 10.56 14.59 8.39
N ASP A 230 11.32 15.10 9.37
CA ASP A 230 11.93 14.31 10.44
C ASP A 230 10.90 13.61 11.34
N THR A 231 9.63 14.03 11.28
CA THR A 231 8.54 13.37 11.98
C THR A 231 7.98 12.14 11.26
N MET A 232 8.44 11.86 10.03
CA MET A 232 7.99 10.70 9.25
C MET A 232 8.54 9.41 9.86
N LYS A 233 7.66 8.43 10.08
CA LYS A 233 8.01 7.16 10.73
C LYS A 233 8.98 6.33 9.89
N CYS A 234 8.67 6.18 8.60
CA CYS A 234 9.53 5.45 7.66
C CYS A 234 10.41 6.43 6.89
N ARG A 235 11.33 7.06 7.62
CA ARG A 235 12.36 7.95 7.07
C ARG A 235 13.68 7.22 6.98
N PHE A 236 13.94 6.62 5.81
CA PHE A 236 15.18 5.93 5.49
C PHE A 236 15.90 6.73 4.43
N LEU A 237 17.12 7.17 4.71
CA LEU A 237 17.87 8.03 3.80
C LEU A 237 18.95 7.24 3.06
N SER A 238 19.17 7.60 1.81
CA SER A 238 20.23 7.07 0.97
C SER A 238 21.06 8.21 0.39
N SER A 239 22.38 8.11 0.55
CA SER A 239 23.36 9.02 -0.04
C SER A 239 23.89 8.54 -1.40
N ARG A 240 23.31 7.48 -1.96
CA ARG A 240 23.77 6.87 -3.21
C ARG A 240 23.72 7.86 -4.38
N VAL A 241 24.75 7.84 -5.22
CA VAL A 241 24.84 8.63 -6.46
C VAL A 241 25.22 7.72 -7.64
N PRO A 242 24.44 7.69 -8.74
CA PRO A 242 23.12 8.32 -8.88
C PRO A 242 22.11 7.67 -7.91
N TYR A 243 21.23 8.49 -7.32
CA TYR A 243 20.17 8.00 -6.46
C TYR A 243 19.16 7.20 -7.30
N ARG A 244 18.72 6.09 -6.73
CA ARG A 244 17.59 5.29 -7.23
C ARG A 244 16.69 5.01 -6.05
N ARG A 245 15.39 5.14 -6.27
CA ARG A 245 14.41 4.94 -5.19
C ARG A 245 14.33 3.46 -4.84
N THR A 246 14.77 3.07 -3.66
CA THR A 246 14.91 1.66 -3.30
C THR A 246 13.79 1.23 -2.34
N ALA A 247 13.06 0.18 -2.70
CA ALA A 247 12.04 -0.44 -1.86
C ALA A 247 12.68 -1.12 -0.64
N ILE A 248 12.02 -1.06 0.52
CA ILE A 248 12.61 -1.50 1.80
C ILE A 248 11.72 -2.47 2.58
N PHE A 249 12.33 -3.52 3.12
CA PHE A 249 11.66 -4.44 4.04
C PHE A 249 12.60 -4.99 5.12
N PRO A 250 12.15 -5.20 6.37
CA PRO A 250 10.86 -4.77 6.92
C PRO A 250 10.90 -3.27 7.25
N TRP A 251 9.75 -2.70 7.58
CA TRP A 251 9.64 -1.35 8.10
C TRP A 251 8.73 -1.33 9.32
N GLY A 252 8.92 -0.37 10.22
CA GLY A 252 8.15 -0.24 11.46
C GLY A 252 9.04 -0.14 12.70
N ASN A 253 8.41 -0.24 13.88
CA ASN A 253 9.12 -0.10 15.15
C ASN A 253 9.83 -1.40 15.54
N SER A 254 11.10 -1.29 15.98
CA SER A 254 11.90 -2.41 16.46
C SER A 254 11.59 -2.77 17.92
N LYS A 255 10.34 -3.17 18.19
CA LYS A 255 9.85 -3.53 19.54
C LYS A 255 9.74 -5.04 19.79
N GLN A 256 9.89 -5.85 18.75
CA GLN A 256 9.85 -7.31 18.88
C GLN A 256 11.23 -7.85 19.29
N LYS A 257 11.27 -9.12 19.72
CA LYS A 257 12.50 -9.79 20.13
C LYS A 257 12.94 -10.78 19.06
N GLY A 258 14.16 -10.57 18.58
CA GLY A 258 14.80 -11.46 17.62
C GLY A 258 15.35 -12.72 18.28
N PRO A 259 16.00 -13.59 17.50
CA PRO A 259 16.54 -14.87 17.96
C PRO A 259 17.47 -14.79 19.17
N ASP A 260 18.25 -13.71 19.27
CA ASP A 260 19.26 -13.50 20.32
C ASP A 260 18.76 -12.50 21.38
N GLY A 261 17.46 -12.18 21.38
CA GLY A 261 16.84 -11.20 22.29
C GLY A 261 17.03 -9.73 21.87
N GLU A 262 17.63 -9.49 20.71
CA GLU A 262 17.84 -8.18 20.11
C GLU A 262 16.51 -7.54 19.65
N ALA A 263 16.51 -6.22 19.55
CA ALA A 263 15.35 -5.47 19.07
C ALA A 263 15.20 -5.65 17.55
N VAL A 264 14.05 -6.16 17.11
CA VAL A 264 13.75 -6.39 15.70
C VAL A 264 12.38 -5.84 15.32
N VAL A 265 12.22 -5.52 14.04
CA VAL A 265 10.92 -5.08 13.49
C VAL A 265 9.95 -6.26 13.38
N SER A 266 10.41 -7.42 12.91
CA SER A 266 9.57 -8.60 12.70
C SER A 266 10.29 -9.89 13.07
N ALA A 267 10.03 -10.40 14.28
CA ALA A 267 10.52 -11.70 14.73
C ALA A 267 9.96 -12.84 13.85
N ARG A 268 8.69 -12.70 13.42
CA ARG A 268 8.04 -13.65 12.51
C ARG A 268 8.76 -13.75 11.17
N ALA A 269 9.12 -12.61 10.56
CA ALA A 269 9.82 -12.63 9.27
C ALA A 269 11.20 -13.30 9.38
N ILE A 270 11.94 -13.02 10.46
CA ILE A 270 13.23 -13.67 10.74
C ILE A 270 13.06 -15.18 10.92
N ASN A 271 12.07 -15.61 11.72
CA ASN A 271 11.82 -17.04 11.95
C ASN A 271 11.48 -17.78 10.66
N HIS A 272 10.66 -17.19 9.78
CA HIS A 272 10.33 -17.80 8.48
C HIS A 272 11.58 -17.95 7.60
N VAL A 273 12.41 -16.92 7.50
CA VAL A 273 13.66 -16.97 6.72
C VAL A 273 14.62 -18.04 7.26
N ARG A 274 14.77 -18.14 8.58
CA ARG A 274 15.60 -19.17 9.23
C ARG A 274 15.08 -20.59 8.99
N GLU A 275 13.77 -20.79 9.05
CA GLU A 275 13.18 -22.11 8.80
C GLU A 275 13.31 -22.52 7.32
N LEU A 276 13.12 -21.59 6.38
CA LEU A 276 13.39 -21.85 4.96
C LEU A 276 14.86 -22.21 4.71
N THR A 277 15.79 -21.51 5.37
CA THR A 277 17.23 -21.79 5.30
C THR A 277 17.51 -23.23 5.71
N ARG A 278 17.00 -23.64 6.88
CA ARG A 278 17.14 -25.00 7.40
C ARG A 278 16.61 -26.05 6.41
N LEU A 279 15.43 -25.82 5.83
CA LEU A 279 14.81 -26.76 4.88
C LEU A 279 15.60 -26.89 3.56
N VAL A 280 16.26 -25.82 3.12
CA VAL A 280 17.15 -25.84 1.95
C VAL A 280 18.45 -26.57 2.26
N GLU A 281 19.08 -26.29 3.40
CA GLU A 281 20.32 -26.95 3.83
C GLU A 281 20.14 -28.47 4.02
N GLU A 282 18.99 -28.87 4.57
CA GLU A 282 18.60 -30.28 4.71
C GLU A 282 18.14 -30.93 3.39
N ARG A 283 18.16 -30.18 2.28
CA ARG A 283 17.76 -30.63 0.93
C ARG A 283 16.33 -31.16 0.86
N GLN A 284 15.45 -30.71 1.75
CA GLN A 284 14.05 -31.10 1.75
C GLN A 284 13.24 -30.32 0.72
N TYR A 285 13.61 -29.05 0.50
CA TYR A 285 12.90 -28.13 -0.40
C TYR A 285 13.88 -27.21 -1.13
N LYS A 286 13.48 -26.72 -2.30
CA LYS A 286 13.93 -25.40 -2.78
C LYS A 286 13.11 -24.32 -2.04
N ALA A 287 13.65 -23.12 -1.88
CA ALA A 287 12.89 -22.03 -1.25
C ALA A 287 13.08 -20.71 -1.98
N THR A 288 12.05 -19.86 -1.90
CA THR A 288 12.08 -18.49 -2.40
C THR A 288 11.49 -17.54 -1.36
N VAL A 289 12.23 -16.49 -1.04
CA VAL A 289 11.68 -15.29 -0.39
C VAL A 289 11.38 -14.30 -1.50
N LEU A 290 10.10 -14.06 -1.76
CA LEU A 290 9.61 -13.21 -2.84
C LEU A 290 9.14 -11.87 -2.26
N PHE A 291 9.90 -10.82 -2.51
CA PHE A 291 9.54 -9.44 -2.22
C PHE A 291 8.67 -8.89 -3.35
N VAL A 292 7.38 -8.74 -3.08
CA VAL A 292 6.42 -8.15 -4.01
C VAL A 292 6.34 -6.66 -3.72
N VAL A 293 7.00 -5.85 -4.55
CA VAL A 293 6.99 -4.39 -4.45
C VAL A 293 5.70 -3.88 -5.08
N VAL A 294 4.72 -3.53 -4.25
CA VAL A 294 3.37 -3.18 -4.70
C VAL A 294 3.25 -1.68 -4.97
N ARG A 295 4.23 -1.13 -5.71
CA ARG A 295 4.34 0.26 -6.14
C ARG A 295 5.29 0.36 -7.35
N GLY A 296 5.01 1.28 -8.28
CA GLY A 296 5.70 1.34 -9.57
C GLY A 296 6.98 2.19 -9.60
N ASP A 297 7.18 3.03 -8.60
CA ASP A 297 8.23 4.05 -8.56
C ASP A 297 9.53 3.60 -7.86
N ALA A 298 9.63 2.34 -7.45
CA ALA A 298 10.86 1.77 -6.91
C ALA A 298 11.69 1.12 -8.03
N GLU A 299 13.00 1.35 -8.01
CA GLU A 299 13.96 0.87 -9.03
C GLU A 299 14.88 -0.24 -8.52
N ALA A 300 14.88 -0.49 -7.20
CA ALA A 300 15.67 -1.51 -6.54
C ALA A 300 14.95 -1.98 -5.26
N PHE A 301 15.48 -3.03 -4.63
CA PHE A 301 15.04 -3.48 -3.32
C PHE A 301 16.23 -3.65 -2.38
N ARG A 302 16.07 -3.33 -1.08
CA ARG A 302 17.05 -3.68 -0.05
C ARG A 302 16.38 -4.18 1.24
N PRO A 303 17.00 -5.15 1.94
CA PRO A 303 16.64 -5.39 3.32
C PRO A 303 16.99 -4.17 4.18
N ASN A 304 16.12 -3.82 5.11
CA ASN A 304 16.26 -2.64 5.94
C ASN A 304 17.17 -2.89 7.13
N ALA A 305 18.48 -2.73 6.93
CA ALA A 305 19.46 -2.77 8.02
C ALA A 305 19.32 -1.59 9.00
N ASP A 306 18.76 -0.45 8.58
CA ASP A 306 18.64 0.74 9.42
C ASP A 306 17.70 0.50 10.62
N SER A 307 16.60 -0.23 10.41
CA SER A 307 15.66 -0.60 11.48
C SER A 307 15.76 -2.05 11.94
N CYS A 308 16.24 -2.97 11.09
CA CYS A 308 16.24 -4.40 11.41
C CYS A 308 17.51 -5.10 10.90
N PRO A 309 18.72 -4.79 11.44
CA PRO A 309 19.97 -5.44 11.05
C PRO A 309 19.89 -6.97 11.06
N SER A 310 19.23 -7.54 12.09
CA SER A 310 19.02 -8.98 12.23
C SER A 310 18.29 -9.60 11.03
N PHE A 311 17.27 -8.92 10.48
CA PHE A 311 16.58 -9.43 9.29
C PHE A 311 17.50 -9.41 8.06
N ALA A 312 18.25 -8.33 7.85
CA ALA A 312 19.22 -8.25 6.75
C ALA A 312 20.27 -9.38 6.85
N LYS A 313 20.76 -9.64 8.07
CA LYS A 313 21.67 -10.74 8.37
C LYS A 313 21.10 -12.10 8.01
N TYR A 314 19.93 -12.46 8.55
CA TYR A 314 19.36 -13.78 8.27
C TYR A 314 18.91 -13.95 6.82
N LEU A 315 18.48 -12.88 6.15
CA LEU A 315 18.15 -12.93 4.72
C LEU A 315 19.41 -13.20 3.87
N ARG A 316 20.56 -12.61 4.23
CA ARG A 316 21.82 -12.89 3.55
C ARG A 316 22.29 -14.32 3.78
N LEU A 317 22.21 -14.81 5.01
CA LEU A 317 22.56 -16.20 5.33
C LEU A 317 21.67 -17.19 4.55
N ALA A 318 20.38 -16.88 4.42
CA ALA A 318 19.45 -17.68 3.62
C ALA A 318 19.87 -17.71 2.14
N GLU A 319 20.19 -16.56 1.55
CA GLU A 319 20.70 -16.47 0.17
C GLU A 319 21.96 -17.33 -0.03
N GLN A 320 22.93 -17.19 0.88
CA GLN A 320 24.18 -17.96 0.85
C GLN A 320 23.96 -19.48 0.97
N ALA A 321 22.94 -19.90 1.72
CA ALA A 321 22.55 -21.31 1.86
C ALA A 321 21.77 -21.85 0.65
N GLY A 322 21.40 -21.00 -0.32
CA GLY A 322 20.70 -21.40 -1.54
C GLY A 322 19.19 -21.10 -1.56
N VAL A 323 18.66 -20.34 -0.59
CA VAL A 323 17.32 -19.78 -0.69
C VAL A 323 17.32 -18.69 -1.76
N GLN A 324 16.46 -18.80 -2.77
CA GLN A 324 16.34 -17.74 -3.78
C GLN A 324 15.73 -16.49 -3.13
N VAL A 325 16.40 -15.35 -3.26
CA VAL A 325 15.84 -14.06 -2.87
C VAL A 325 15.49 -13.30 -4.14
N LEU A 326 14.21 -12.97 -4.31
CA LEU A 326 13.72 -12.30 -5.51
C LEU A 326 12.91 -11.07 -5.13
N ALA A 327 13.12 -9.97 -5.85
CA ALA A 327 12.29 -8.76 -5.75
C ALA A 327 11.71 -8.44 -7.12
N LYS A 328 10.40 -8.27 -7.19
CA LYS A 328 9.69 -7.83 -8.41
C LYS A 328 8.66 -6.77 -8.05
N ARG A 329 8.47 -5.80 -8.94
CA ARG A 329 7.42 -4.78 -8.79
C ARG A 329 6.25 -5.04 -9.72
N VAL A 330 5.15 -4.37 -9.45
CA VAL A 330 4.00 -4.26 -10.34
C VAL A 330 3.73 -2.79 -10.65
N MET A 331 3.10 -2.55 -11.79
CA MET A 331 2.56 -1.25 -12.15
C MET A 331 1.04 -1.26 -11.91
N TRP A 332 0.50 -0.16 -11.42
CA TRP A 332 -0.95 0.00 -11.27
C TRP A 332 -1.46 0.94 -12.34
N GLY A 333 -2.52 0.53 -13.04
CA GLY A 333 -3.18 1.40 -14.00
C GLY A 333 -3.78 2.61 -13.29
N GLU A 334 -3.55 3.78 -13.86
CA GLU A 334 -3.80 5.06 -13.18
C GLU A 334 -5.10 5.73 -13.64
N LYS A 335 -5.76 5.20 -14.69
CA LYS A 335 -6.79 5.95 -15.43
C LYS A 335 -7.84 5.10 -16.10
N ASP A 336 -8.96 5.77 -16.41
CA ASP A 336 -10.01 5.24 -17.29
C ASP A 336 -10.38 3.80 -16.90
N HIS A 337 -10.28 2.87 -17.85
CA HIS A 337 -10.62 1.46 -17.66
C HIS A 337 -9.49 0.64 -17.00
N GLU A 338 -8.29 1.21 -16.88
CA GLU A 338 -7.13 0.58 -16.24
C GLU A 338 -7.04 0.91 -14.75
N LEU A 339 -7.85 1.84 -14.24
CA LEU A 339 -7.77 2.26 -12.84
C LEU A 339 -7.98 1.07 -11.90
N GLY A 340 -6.94 0.73 -11.14
CA GLY A 340 -6.94 -0.43 -10.25
C GLY A 340 -6.63 -1.77 -10.93
N SER A 341 -6.27 -1.77 -12.21
CA SER A 341 -5.64 -2.91 -12.87
C SER A 341 -4.18 -3.02 -12.47
N CYS A 342 -3.74 -4.25 -12.22
CA CYS A 342 -2.39 -4.61 -11.83
C CYS A 342 -1.67 -5.18 -13.05
N PHE A 343 -0.59 -4.54 -13.46
CA PHE A 343 0.23 -4.93 -14.60
C PHE A 343 1.57 -5.47 -14.14
N ASP A 344 2.06 -6.48 -14.86
CA ASP A 344 3.37 -7.05 -14.63
C ASP A 344 4.47 -6.05 -15.03
N ASP A 345 5.50 -5.94 -14.20
CA ASP A 345 6.80 -5.48 -14.66
C ASP A 345 7.66 -6.73 -14.92
N PRO A 346 8.04 -7.00 -16.18
CA PRO A 346 8.83 -8.19 -16.50
C PRO A 346 10.18 -8.18 -15.78
N SER A 347 10.69 -7.01 -15.40
CA SER A 347 11.99 -6.83 -14.75
C SER A 347 12.00 -7.40 -13.34
N GLU A 348 13.13 -7.98 -12.97
CA GLU A 348 13.48 -8.22 -11.57
C GLU A 348 14.17 -6.96 -11.05
N LEU A 349 13.83 -6.55 -9.83
CA LEU A 349 14.53 -5.43 -9.20
C LEU A 349 15.88 -5.91 -8.66
N PRO A 350 16.97 -5.15 -8.88
CA PRO A 350 18.25 -5.47 -8.25
C PRO A 350 18.11 -5.43 -6.73
N ILE A 351 18.74 -6.41 -6.07
CA ILE A 351 18.82 -6.46 -4.61
C ILE A 351 20.10 -5.76 -4.17
N GLU A 352 19.93 -4.65 -3.48
CA GLU A 352 21.01 -3.87 -2.88
C GLU A 352 21.20 -4.36 -1.46
N TRP A 353 22.30 -5.07 -1.25
CA TRP A 353 22.62 -5.57 0.06
C TRP A 353 23.37 -4.51 0.86
N PRO A 354 22.97 -4.23 2.11
CA PRO A 354 23.69 -3.30 2.97
C PRO A 354 25.11 -3.84 3.24
N ASP A 355 26.09 -2.93 3.31
CA ASP A 355 27.50 -3.28 3.56
C ASP A 355 27.75 -3.92 4.93
N VAL A 356 26.78 -3.79 5.84
CA VAL A 356 26.82 -4.36 7.19
C VAL A 356 25.85 -5.54 7.27
N VAL A 357 26.38 -6.76 7.13
CA VAL A 357 25.69 -8.01 7.44
C VAL A 357 26.59 -8.93 8.23
#